data_AF-A0A3D1T8K4-F1
#
_entry.id   AF-A0A3D1T8K4-F1
#
_cell.length_a   1.000
_cell.length_b   1.000
_cell.length_c   1.000
_cell.angle_alpha   90.00
_cell.angle_beta   90.00
_cell.angle_gamma   90.00
#
_symmetry.space_group_name_H-M   'P 1'
#
loop_
_entity.id
_entity.type
_entity.pdbx_description
1 polymer ?
#
loop_
_entity_poly.entity_id
_entity_poly.type
_entity_poly.pdbx_seq_one_letter_code
_entity_poly.pdbx_strand_id
1 'polypeptide(L)'
;LDAERGGVSLRAEVSGDVGSVRFLVDDRVVQTESTPPYAIAGDQTGDYAVWSVQPGRHRVRAVPYAGSSGGGTAGEPLEIGITVVGAAVSEGAGASRAGVVALEAVPAAVTMEPGTIELSGELKKWHTVTLAMGGPASSETSEPNPFLDLCLRVVFRNGDRVRVVPGYYAA
;
A
#
# COMPACT_ATOMS: atom_id res chain seq x y z
N LEU A 1 -34.75 -10.55 2.74
CA LEU A 1 -33.97 -10.00 1.60
C LEU A 1 -32.66 -9.54 2.21
N ASP A 2 -31.79 -10.50 2.47
CA ASP A 2 -30.61 -10.37 3.30
C ASP A 2 -29.55 -9.51 2.59
N ALA A 3 -29.28 -8.34 3.16
CA ALA A 3 -28.22 -7.48 2.68
C ALA A 3 -26.88 -8.15 2.99
N GLU A 4 -26.23 -8.72 1.98
CA GLU A 4 -24.89 -9.29 2.09
C GLU A 4 -23.93 -8.23 2.66
N ARG A 5 -23.37 -8.51 3.84
CA ARG A 5 -22.42 -7.65 4.53
C ARG A 5 -21.10 -7.67 3.75
N GLY A 6 -20.91 -6.69 2.86
CA GLY A 6 -19.62 -6.45 2.19
C GLY A 6 -18.54 -6.15 3.23
N GLY A 7 -17.72 -7.15 3.52
CA GLY A 7 -16.49 -7.05 4.30
C GLY A 7 -15.31 -7.41 3.41
N VAL A 8 -14.15 -6.83 3.67
CA VAL A 8 -12.92 -7.13 2.93
C VAL A 8 -12.04 -8.11 3.70
N SER A 9 -11.25 -8.90 2.98
CA SER A 9 -10.12 -9.64 3.52
C SER A 9 -8.93 -9.53 2.55
N LEU A 10 -7.73 -9.80 3.04
CA LEU A 10 -6.50 -9.86 2.25
C LEU A 10 -5.80 -11.19 2.51
N ARG A 11 -5.38 -11.86 1.44
CA ARG A 11 -4.54 -13.06 1.48
C ARG A 11 -3.13 -12.73 1.00
N ALA A 12 -2.13 -13.24 1.71
CA ALA A 12 -0.77 -13.26 1.21
C ALA A 12 -0.54 -14.51 0.36
N GLU A 13 -0.06 -14.31 -0.86
CA GLU A 13 0.51 -15.38 -1.67
C GLU A 13 2.01 -15.45 -1.39
N VAL A 14 2.52 -16.65 -1.13
CA VAL A 14 3.92 -16.87 -0.77
C VAL A 14 4.49 -18.04 -1.55
N SER A 15 5.81 -18.02 -1.74
CA SER A 15 6.58 -19.10 -2.37
C SER A 15 7.65 -19.63 -1.40
N GLY A 16 8.01 -20.91 -1.56
CA GLY A 16 8.98 -21.58 -0.69
C GLY A 16 8.37 -22.12 0.62
N ASP A 17 9.25 -22.54 1.52
CA ASP A 17 8.88 -23.10 2.82
C ASP A 17 8.54 -21.97 3.82
N VAL A 18 7.28 -21.56 3.83
CA VAL A 18 6.76 -20.55 4.76
C VAL A 18 5.92 -21.23 5.83
N GLY A 19 6.24 -20.97 7.10
CA GLY A 19 5.52 -21.47 8.27
C GLY A 19 4.56 -20.44 8.89
N SER A 20 4.72 -19.15 8.58
CA SER A 20 3.74 -18.12 8.93
C SER A 20 3.92 -16.82 8.14
N VAL A 21 2.88 -15.99 8.12
CA VAL A 21 2.92 -14.61 7.60
C VAL A 21 2.47 -13.64 8.67
N ARG A 22 3.29 -12.62 8.94
CA ARG A 22 2.95 -11.51 9.82
C ARG A 22 2.43 -10.34 9.01
N PHE A 23 1.20 -9.93 9.29
CA PHE A 23 0.57 -8.78 8.68
C PHE A 23 0.71 -7.55 9.59
N LEU A 24 1.13 -6.44 8.99
CA LEU A 24 1.22 -5.14 9.62
C LEU A 24 0.32 -4.16 8.87
N VAL A 25 -0.36 -3.29 9.61
CA VAL A 25 -1.17 -2.18 9.09
C VAL A 25 -0.64 -0.92 9.75
N ASP A 26 -0.12 0.01 8.95
CA ASP A 26 0.54 1.22 9.43
C ASP A 26 1.60 0.92 10.51
N ASP A 27 2.49 -0.03 10.18
CA ASP A 27 3.58 -0.56 11.02
C ASP A 27 3.16 -1.32 12.29
N ARG A 28 1.86 -1.44 12.56
CA ARG A 28 1.35 -2.23 13.68
C ARG A 28 1.05 -3.65 13.23
N VAL A 29 1.61 -4.64 13.93
CA VAL A 29 1.23 -6.04 13.73
C VAL A 29 -0.24 -6.23 14.09
N VAL A 30 -1.04 -6.70 13.12
CA VAL A 30 -2.46 -7.00 13.31
C VAL A 30 -2.76 -8.48 13.38
N GLN A 31 -1.95 -9.32 12.71
CA GLN A 31 -2.12 -10.76 12.66
C GLN A 31 -0.79 -11.46 12.39
N THR A 32 -0.62 -12.65 12.96
CA THR A 32 0.40 -13.62 12.51
C THR A 32 -0.33 -14.91 12.18
N GLU A 33 -0.49 -15.22 10.89
CA GLU A 33 -1.19 -16.40 10.41
C GLU A 33 -0.18 -17.53 10.17
N SER A 34 -0.43 -18.70 10.75
CA SER A 34 0.47 -19.87 10.65
C SER A 34 -0.15 -21.03 9.88
N THR A 35 -1.42 -20.91 9.48
CA THR A 35 -2.13 -21.93 8.71
C THR A 35 -2.46 -21.37 7.34
N PRO A 36 -2.02 -22.02 6.24
CA PRO A 36 -2.48 -21.66 4.91
C PRO A 36 -3.99 -21.92 4.76
N PRO A 37 -4.74 -21.05 4.04
CA PRO A 37 -4.30 -19.83 3.37
C PRO A 37 -3.96 -18.66 4.34
N TYR A 38 -2.82 -17.99 4.11
CA TYR A 38 -2.40 -16.89 4.98
C TYR A 38 -3.24 -15.63 4.78
N ALA A 39 -4.19 -15.39 5.69
CA ALA A 39 -5.13 -14.27 5.62
C ALA A 39 -4.92 -13.26 6.76
N ILE A 40 -5.12 -11.97 6.47
CA ILE A 40 -4.90 -10.86 7.42
C ILE A 40 -5.81 -10.90 8.65
N ALA A 41 -6.94 -11.60 8.57
CA ALA A 41 -7.87 -11.83 9.68
C ALA A 41 -8.09 -13.32 9.97
N GLY A 42 -7.30 -14.20 9.33
CA GLY A 42 -7.48 -15.64 9.34
C GLY A 42 -8.61 -16.14 8.45
N ASP A 43 -8.75 -17.46 8.38
CA ASP A 43 -9.83 -18.17 7.70
C ASP A 43 -10.32 -19.35 8.55
N GLN A 44 -11.53 -19.83 8.24
CA GLN A 44 -12.03 -21.10 8.75
C GLN A 44 -12.56 -21.91 7.56
N THR A 45 -11.90 -23.01 7.23
CA THR A 45 -12.33 -23.92 6.15
C THR A 45 -12.43 -23.22 4.78
N GLY A 46 -11.56 -22.22 4.53
CA GLY A 46 -11.59 -21.42 3.31
C GLY A 46 -12.55 -20.22 3.35
N ASP A 47 -13.34 -20.05 4.41
CA ASP A 47 -14.13 -18.85 4.65
C ASP A 47 -13.24 -17.79 5.32
N TYR A 48 -12.84 -16.78 4.55
CA TYR A 48 -12.02 -15.68 5.05
C TYR A 48 -12.79 -14.83 6.06
N ALA A 49 -12.19 -14.58 7.22
CA ALA A 49 -12.74 -13.66 8.18
C ALA A 49 -12.70 -12.22 7.64
N VAL A 50 -13.71 -11.44 8.02
CA VAL A 50 -13.80 -10.02 7.65
C VAL A 50 -12.74 -9.24 8.41
N TRP A 51 -11.87 -8.55 7.67
CA TRP A 51 -10.92 -7.61 8.23
C TRP A 51 -11.61 -6.29 8.58
N SER A 52 -11.70 -6.00 9.88
CA SER A 52 -12.28 -4.77 10.41
C SER A 52 -11.26 -3.64 10.43
N VAL A 53 -11.08 -2.98 9.29
CA VAL A 53 -10.20 -1.80 9.11
C VAL A 53 -11.02 -0.52 9.00
N GLN A 54 -10.51 0.56 9.57
CA GLN A 54 -11.15 1.88 9.46
C GLN A 54 -11.11 2.39 8.02
N PRO A 55 -12.09 3.18 7.58
CA PRO A 55 -11.97 3.90 6.32
C PRO A 55 -10.78 4.85 6.31
N GLY A 56 -10.06 4.90 5.20
CA GLY A 56 -8.85 5.70 5.09
C GLY A 56 -7.77 5.07 4.22
N ARG A 57 -6.64 5.77 4.11
CA ARG A 57 -5.45 5.24 3.45
C ARG A 57 -4.62 4.47 4.46
N HIS A 58 -4.26 3.24 4.13
CA HIS A 58 -3.46 2.36 4.97
C HIS A 58 -2.29 1.79 4.19
N ARG A 59 -1.21 1.49 4.91
CA ARG A 59 -0.09 0.69 4.42
C ARG A 59 -0.16 -0.70 5.00
N VAL A 60 -0.30 -1.70 4.14
CA VAL A 60 -0.35 -3.11 4.56
C VAL A 60 0.95 -3.77 4.17
N ARG A 61 1.63 -4.38 5.14
CA ARG A 61 2.87 -5.13 4.93
C ARG A 61 2.69 -6.58 5.36
N ALA A 62 3.11 -7.53 4.53
CA ALA A 62 3.10 -8.96 4.83
C ALA A 62 4.54 -9.47 4.84
N VAL A 63 4.99 -10.00 5.98
CA VAL A 63 6.34 -10.56 6.17
C VAL A 63 6.22 -12.08 6.31
N PRO A 64 6.72 -12.90 5.38
CA PRO A 64 6.76 -14.34 5.54
C PRO A 64 7.87 -14.74 6.52
N TYR A 65 7.65 -15.83 7.26
CA TYR A 65 8.60 -16.41 8.20
C TYR A 65 8.70 -17.92 7.96
N ALA A 66 9.92 -18.46 8.05
CA ALA A 66 10.17 -19.89 7.85
C ALA A 66 9.52 -20.78 8.93
N GLY A 67 9.39 -20.27 10.16
CA GLY A 67 8.73 -20.97 11.28
C GLY A 67 7.31 -20.48 11.54
N SER A 68 6.56 -21.24 12.32
CA SER A 68 5.24 -20.87 12.82
C SER A 68 5.29 -19.67 13.78
N SER A 69 4.17 -18.95 13.95
CA SER A 69 4.05 -17.82 14.90
C SER A 69 5.07 -16.69 14.71
N GLY A 70 5.57 -16.51 13.49
CA GLY A 70 6.61 -15.55 13.14
C GLY A 70 8.00 -15.91 13.69
N GLY A 71 8.26 -17.20 13.87
CA GLY A 71 9.56 -17.75 14.24
C GLY A 71 10.45 -18.05 13.02
N GLY A 72 11.72 -18.35 13.28
CA GLY A 72 12.70 -18.62 12.22
C GLY A 72 13.11 -17.36 11.45
N THR A 73 13.71 -17.57 10.27
CA THR A 73 14.19 -16.48 9.41
C THR A 73 13.01 -15.75 8.76
N ALA A 74 13.04 -14.42 8.80
CA ALA A 74 12.10 -13.58 8.05
C ALA A 74 12.51 -13.53 6.57
N GLY A 75 11.55 -13.70 5.67
CA GLY A 75 11.72 -13.48 4.24
C GLY A 75 11.51 -12.01 3.85
N GLU A 76 11.56 -11.74 2.54
CA GLU A 76 11.33 -10.40 2.00
C GLU A 76 9.86 -9.99 2.15
N PRO A 77 9.57 -8.82 2.73
CA PRO A 77 8.20 -8.36 2.90
C PRO A 77 7.62 -7.76 1.62
N LEU A 78 6.35 -8.03 1.35
CA LEU A 78 5.56 -7.23 0.41
C LEU A 78 4.83 -6.13 1.17
N GLU A 79 4.87 -4.91 0.65
CA GLU A 79 4.10 -3.78 1.17
C GLU A 79 3.22 -3.19 0.07
N ILE A 80 1.98 -2.83 0.40
CA ILE A 80 1.04 -2.21 -0.51
C ILE A 80 0.34 -1.02 0.14
N GLY A 81 -0.02 -0.03 -0.66
CA GLY A 81 -0.91 1.06 -0.24
C GLY A 81 -2.35 0.73 -0.62
N ILE A 82 -3.27 0.78 0.33
CA ILE A 82 -4.69 0.58 0.06
C ILE A 82 -5.50 1.80 0.48
N THR A 83 -6.67 1.99 -0.14
CA THR A 83 -7.69 2.91 0.35
C THR A 83 -8.94 2.11 0.71
N VAL A 84 -9.28 2.11 1.99
CA VAL A 84 -10.51 1.53 2.49
C VAL A 84 -11.61 2.57 2.35
N VAL A 85 -12.62 2.27 1.55
CA VAL A 85 -13.75 3.17 1.33
C VAL A 85 -14.88 2.79 2.29
N GLY A 86 -15.24 3.79 3.09
CA GLY A 86 -16.36 3.80 4.03
C GLY A 86 -16.51 5.21 4.57
N ALA A 87 -17.66 5.55 5.13
CA ALA A 87 -17.79 6.84 5.82
C ALA A 87 -16.90 6.81 7.06
N ALA A 88 -15.88 7.67 7.14
CA ALA A 88 -15.15 7.88 8.38
C ALA A 88 -16.15 8.42 9.42
N VAL A 89 -16.66 7.54 10.27
CA VAL A 89 -17.46 7.95 11.42
C VAL A 89 -16.49 8.57 12.42
N SER A 90 -16.39 9.91 12.42
CA SER A 90 -16.06 10.61 13.66
C SER A 90 -17.09 10.16 14.70
N GLU A 91 -16.61 9.73 15.86
CA GLU A 91 -17.38 9.15 16.96
C GLU A 91 -18.87 9.59 16.98
N GLY A 92 -19.76 8.67 16.59
CA GLY A 92 -21.20 8.92 16.66
C GLY A 92 -22.02 8.23 15.57
N ALA A 93 -22.47 7.02 15.88
CA ALA A 93 -23.57 6.28 15.26
C ALA A 93 -23.37 5.61 13.88
N GLY A 94 -23.57 4.28 13.89
CA GLY A 94 -24.19 3.55 12.78
C GLY A 94 -23.23 2.84 11.84
N ALA A 95 -23.22 1.50 11.92
CA ALA A 95 -22.40 0.59 11.14
C ALA A 95 -22.28 0.95 9.64
N SER A 96 -21.05 0.95 9.12
CA SER A 96 -20.77 1.20 7.70
C SER A 96 -19.92 0.09 7.08
N ARG A 97 -20.36 -0.37 5.91
CA ARG A 97 -19.72 -1.39 5.05
C ARG A 97 -18.35 -0.90 4.56
N ALA A 98 -17.35 -1.78 4.59
CA ALA A 98 -16.02 -1.52 4.06
C ALA A 98 -15.90 -2.16 2.68
N GLY A 99 -15.77 -1.34 1.64
CA GLY A 99 -15.36 -1.78 0.31
C GLY A 99 -13.94 -1.29 0.03
N VAL A 100 -13.06 -2.13 -0.49
CA VAL A 100 -11.73 -1.68 -0.92
C VAL A 100 -11.81 -1.15 -2.34
N VAL A 101 -11.28 0.06 -2.55
CA VAL A 101 -11.09 0.63 -3.89
C VAL A 101 -9.61 0.95 -4.04
N ALA A 102 -9.00 0.36 -5.07
CA ALA A 102 -7.59 0.36 -5.44
C ALA A 102 -6.66 -0.51 -4.55
N LEU A 103 -6.28 -1.68 -5.09
CA LEU A 103 -5.06 -2.39 -4.75
C LEU A 103 -3.99 -1.97 -5.75
N GLU A 104 -3.20 -0.96 -5.41
CA GLU A 104 -1.97 -0.66 -6.17
C GLU A 104 -0.82 -1.30 -5.39
N ALA A 105 -0.36 -2.47 -5.84
CA ALA A 105 0.87 -3.04 -5.34
C ALA A 105 2.02 -2.12 -5.75
N VAL A 106 2.53 -1.33 -4.81
CA VAL A 106 3.80 -0.64 -5.00
C VAL A 106 4.84 -1.64 -4.51
N PRO A 107 5.61 -2.35 -5.36
CA PRO A 107 6.76 -3.09 -4.86
C PRO A 107 7.59 -2.12 -4.02
N ALA A 108 8.22 -2.60 -2.94
CA ALA A 108 9.10 -1.80 -2.10
C ALA A 108 10.21 -1.20 -2.98
N ALA A 109 9.92 -0.06 -3.59
CA ALA A 109 10.87 0.73 -4.31
C ALA A 109 11.80 1.27 -3.24
N VAL A 110 13.10 1.07 -3.45
CA VAL A 110 14.20 1.75 -2.78
C VAL A 110 13.70 3.06 -2.18
N THR A 111 13.58 3.12 -0.85
CA THR A 111 13.19 4.35 -0.16
C THR A 111 14.35 5.31 -0.27
N MET A 112 14.38 6.08 -1.36
CA MET A 112 15.14 7.31 -1.43
C MET A 112 14.38 8.31 -0.55
N GLU A 113 15.03 8.83 0.50
CA GLU A 113 14.50 9.95 1.27
C GLU A 113 14.18 11.08 0.27
N PRO A 114 12.91 11.46 0.08
CA PRO A 114 12.61 12.60 -0.78
C PRO A 114 13.23 13.82 -0.10
N GLY A 115 14.12 14.51 -0.81
CA GLY A 115 14.56 15.84 -0.42
C GLY A 115 13.40 16.83 -0.45
N THR A 116 13.71 18.12 -0.30
CA THR A 116 12.71 19.19 -0.29
C THR A 116 11.75 19.08 -1.46
N ILE A 117 10.44 19.10 -1.18
CA ILE A 117 9.39 19.13 -2.18
C ILE A 117 8.93 20.58 -2.34
N GLU A 118 9.00 21.11 -3.56
CA GLU A 118 8.56 22.46 -3.89
C GLU A 118 7.44 22.39 -4.93
N LEU A 119 6.33 23.07 -4.63
CA LEU A 119 5.21 23.23 -5.55
C LEU A 119 5.16 24.68 -6.03
N SER A 120 5.16 24.89 -7.34
CA SER A 120 5.04 26.22 -7.95
C SER A 120 4.07 26.22 -9.13
N GLY A 121 3.63 27.41 -9.53
CA GLY A 121 2.66 27.61 -10.60
C GLY A 121 1.29 28.08 -10.09
N GLU A 122 0.36 28.28 -11.03
CA GLU A 122 -0.98 28.78 -10.73
C GLU A 122 -2.01 27.66 -10.86
N LEU A 123 -2.86 27.49 -9.84
CA LEU A 123 -3.94 26.50 -9.83
C LEU A 123 -5.13 26.93 -10.73
N LYS A 124 -4.87 27.07 -12.02
CA LYS A 124 -5.85 27.45 -13.05
C LYS A 124 -5.93 26.38 -14.14
N LYS A 125 -7.07 26.33 -14.84
CA LYS A 125 -7.22 25.42 -15.98
C LYS A 125 -6.16 25.75 -17.03
N TRP A 126 -5.51 24.71 -17.55
CA TRP A 126 -4.48 24.79 -18.60
C TRP A 126 -3.19 25.55 -18.22
N HIS A 127 -2.99 25.82 -16.93
CA HIS A 127 -1.74 26.38 -16.43
C HIS A 127 -0.85 25.25 -15.88
N THR A 128 0.45 25.42 -16.04
CA THR A 128 1.44 24.46 -15.52
C THR A 128 1.55 24.61 -14.02
N VAL A 129 1.56 23.46 -13.35
CA VAL A 129 1.98 23.33 -11.95
C VAL A 129 3.24 22.48 -11.96
N THR A 130 4.29 22.98 -11.33
CA THR A 130 5.58 22.30 -11.24
C THR A 130 5.72 21.71 -9.84
N LEU A 131 5.92 20.40 -9.78
CA LEU A 131 6.33 19.69 -8.58
C LEU A 131 7.82 19.36 -8.71
N ALA A 132 8.66 20.11 -8.01
CA ALA A 132 10.08 19.81 -7.91
C ALA A 132 10.33 19.00 -6.64
N MET A 133 11.08 17.91 -6.77
CA MET A 133 11.45 17.05 -5.64
C MET A 133 12.97 16.97 -5.63
N GLY A 134 13.58 17.40 -4.53
CA GLY A 134 14.99 17.16 -4.29
C GLY A 134 15.25 15.66 -4.16
N GLY A 135 16.30 15.17 -4.80
CA GLY A 135 16.79 13.81 -4.63
C GLY A 135 18.26 13.81 -4.24
N PRO A 136 18.82 12.66 -3.86
CA PRO A 136 20.27 12.53 -3.71
C PRO A 136 20.97 12.90 -5.01
N ALA A 137 22.18 13.46 -4.91
CA ALA A 137 23.00 13.72 -6.09
C ALA A 137 23.27 12.40 -6.83
N SER A 138 22.84 12.33 -8.07
CA SER A 138 22.96 11.15 -8.93
C SER A 138 23.48 11.55 -10.31
N SER A 139 24.06 10.59 -11.02
CA SER A 139 24.60 10.75 -12.38
C SER A 139 23.99 9.72 -13.34
N GLU A 140 24.16 9.94 -14.65
CA GLU A 140 23.86 8.99 -15.73
C GLU A 140 24.63 7.66 -15.65
N THR A 141 25.55 7.55 -14.69
CA THR A 141 26.38 6.37 -14.44
C THR A 141 26.19 5.80 -13.03
N SER A 142 25.25 6.34 -12.27
CA SER A 142 24.95 5.85 -10.92
C SER A 142 24.21 4.51 -11.00
N GLU A 143 24.39 3.68 -9.98
CA GLU A 143 23.62 2.45 -9.78
C GLU A 143 22.78 2.62 -8.50
N PRO A 144 21.45 2.72 -8.60
CA PRO A 144 20.62 2.67 -9.83
C PRO A 144 20.70 3.94 -10.70
N ASN A 145 20.55 3.78 -12.01
CA ASN A 145 20.60 4.87 -12.97
C ASN A 145 19.29 5.69 -12.96
N PRO A 146 19.33 7.01 -12.70
CA PRO A 146 18.12 7.81 -12.56
C PRO A 146 17.36 8.04 -13.86
N PHE A 147 17.96 7.74 -15.02
CA PHE A 147 17.35 7.89 -16.34
C PHE A 147 16.86 6.55 -16.92
N LEU A 148 17.55 5.44 -16.61
CA LEU A 148 17.26 4.13 -17.19
C LEU A 148 16.53 3.19 -16.22
N ASP A 149 16.85 3.26 -14.93
CA ASP A 149 16.39 2.28 -13.94
C ASP A 149 15.27 2.82 -13.06
N LEU A 150 15.16 4.16 -12.93
CA LEU A 150 14.16 4.79 -12.09
C LEU A 150 13.02 5.40 -12.92
N CYS A 151 11.78 5.06 -12.57
CA CYS A 151 10.59 5.69 -13.13
C CYS A 151 9.87 6.54 -12.08
N LEU A 152 9.73 7.84 -12.35
CA LEU A 152 8.91 8.71 -11.52
C LEU A 152 7.46 8.66 -12.01
N ARG A 153 6.52 8.28 -11.15
CA ARG A 153 5.08 8.36 -11.40
C ARG A 153 4.43 9.28 -10.39
N VAL A 154 3.76 10.32 -10.88
CA VAL A 154 3.01 11.27 -10.06
C VAL A 154 1.52 11.03 -10.25
N VAL A 155 0.77 10.92 -9.16
CA VAL A 155 -0.68 10.68 -9.20
C VAL A 155 -1.41 11.96 -8.79
N PHE A 156 -2.11 12.58 -9.75
CA PHE A 156 -3.02 13.69 -9.50
C PHE A 156 -4.43 13.16 -9.21
N ARG A 157 -5.07 13.67 -8.15
CA ARG A 157 -6.46 13.34 -7.78
C ARG A 157 -7.32 14.59 -7.65
N ASN A 158 -8.53 14.56 -8.20
CA ASN A 158 -9.55 15.59 -8.02
C ASN A 158 -10.94 14.92 -7.93
N GLY A 159 -11.46 14.77 -6.71
CA GLY A 159 -12.61 13.89 -6.45
C GLY A 159 -12.33 12.47 -6.96
N ASP A 160 -13.25 11.94 -7.76
CA ASP A 160 -13.13 10.60 -8.35
C ASP A 160 -12.19 10.54 -9.58
N ARG A 161 -11.66 11.68 -10.04
CA ARG A 161 -10.76 11.73 -11.20
C ARG A 161 -9.33 11.48 -10.76
N VAL A 162 -8.70 10.46 -11.34
CA VAL A 162 -7.30 10.10 -11.14
C VAL A 162 -6.54 10.25 -12.46
N ARG A 163 -5.34 10.85 -12.42
CA ARG A 163 -4.40 10.87 -13.54
C ARG A 163 -3.00 10.52 -13.06
N VAL A 164 -2.39 9.51 -13.70
CA VAL A 164 -0.98 9.16 -13.50
C VAL A 164 -0.18 9.88 -14.58
N VAL A 165 0.78 10.70 -14.15
CA VAL A 165 1.66 11.46 -15.03
C VAL A 165 3.08 10.93 -14.82
N PRO A 166 3.76 10.44 -15.87
CA PRO A 166 5.18 10.13 -15.77
C PRO A 166 5.96 11.42 -15.55
N GLY A 167 6.85 11.40 -14.57
CA GLY A 167 7.85 12.45 -14.38
C GLY A 167 9.12 12.15 -15.15
N TYR A 168 10.10 13.03 -15.00
CA TYR A 168 11.45 12.87 -15.53
C TYR A 168 12.46 13.29 -14.47
N TYR A 169 13.68 12.76 -14.54
CA TYR A 169 14.78 13.26 -13.74
C TYR A 169 15.34 14.54 -14.39
N ALA A 170 15.43 15.64 -13.64
CA ALA A 170 15.99 16.90 -14.08
C ALA A 170 17.39 17.06 -13.48
N ALA A 171 18.43 17.07 -14.33
CA ALA A 171 19.82 17.27 -13.95
C ALA A 171 20.25 18.73 -14.15
#